data_AF-A0A1E1W926-F1
#
_entry.id   AF-A0A1E1W926-F1
#
_cell.length_a   1.000
_cell.length_b   1.000
_cell.length_c   1.000
_cell.angle_alpha   90.00
_cell.angle_beta   90.00
_cell.angle_gamma   90.00
#
_symmetry.space_group_name_H-M   'P 1'
#
loop_
_entity.id
_entity.type
_entity.pdbx_description
1 polymer ?
#
loop_
_entity_poly.entity_id
_entity_poly.type
_entity_poly.pdbx_seq_one_letter_code
_entity_poly.pdbx_strand_id
1 'polypeptide(L)'
;PSHNHTVLYHIPSNGDIGDRPLKPQVGRDKWDSEHVRMPCSSKSLYPVEDCNGETHLKKRWEMIECALRRPICNSTQLADAILSYNTKFKTIWRFCALHTLFNEHLDEEESQYFFTVTLPEIAKLALDLPKLIQAPIPLLKQEKNHSISLTQLQIASLLANAFFCTFPRRNTSKRNSEYASYPNINFSTLYECAGNDDVLEKLKCICHYFRRVCTKAPRGVLTFSRRGAEARAGARWLHCDVSLCSLPLHVDPTGTIEDAHGLIQLDFANKSVHT
;
A
#
# COMPACT_ATOMS: atom_id res chain seq x y z
N PRO A 1 8.58 7.01 -19.98
CA PRO A 1 7.15 6.62 -20.08
C PRO A 1 6.85 6.12 -21.50
N SER A 2 6.15 4.98 -21.62
CA SER A 2 5.74 4.39 -22.90
C SER A 2 4.27 3.95 -22.82
N HIS A 3 3.71 3.49 -23.94
CA HIS A 3 2.31 3.01 -23.99
C HIS A 3 2.02 1.90 -22.96
N ASN A 4 3.01 1.07 -22.63
CA ASN A 4 2.92 -0.06 -21.70
C ASN A 4 3.70 0.15 -20.40
N HIS A 5 4.19 1.37 -20.15
CA HIS A 5 4.98 1.69 -18.95
C HIS A 5 4.67 3.07 -18.40
N THR A 6 3.96 3.09 -17.28
CA THR A 6 3.69 4.30 -16.49
C THR A 6 4.86 4.56 -15.53
N VAL A 7 5.45 5.75 -15.61
CA VAL A 7 6.49 6.22 -14.68
C VAL A 7 5.92 7.40 -13.90
N LEU A 8 5.89 7.30 -12.57
CA LEU A 8 5.27 8.32 -11.70
C LEU A 8 6.27 9.35 -11.15
N TYR A 9 7.48 9.40 -11.69
CA TYR A 9 8.51 10.37 -11.36
C TYR A 9 9.18 10.88 -12.64
N HIS A 10 9.77 12.06 -12.56
CA HIS A 10 10.50 12.69 -13.65
C HIS A 10 11.85 12.00 -13.86
N ILE A 11 12.13 11.60 -15.10
CA ILE A 11 13.42 11.05 -15.52
C ILE A 11 14.27 12.22 -16.06
N PRO A 12 15.40 12.57 -15.43
CA PRO A 12 16.29 13.62 -15.93
C PRO A 12 16.80 13.30 -17.35
N SER A 13 16.81 14.28 -18.25
CA SER A 13 17.25 14.09 -19.65
C SER A 13 18.73 13.70 -19.77
N ASN A 14 19.54 14.03 -18.76
CA ASN A 14 20.95 13.70 -18.66
C ASN A 14 21.23 12.36 -17.97
N GLY A 15 20.19 11.64 -17.52
CA GLY A 15 20.33 10.38 -16.79
C GLY A 15 20.95 10.51 -15.39
N ASP A 16 21.33 11.72 -14.98
CA ASP A 16 21.96 11.99 -13.69
C ASP A 16 20.89 12.06 -12.59
N ILE A 17 20.76 10.95 -11.87
CA ILE A 17 19.99 10.87 -10.64
C ILE A 17 20.93 11.25 -9.50
N GLY A 18 21.32 12.53 -9.44
CA GLY A 18 22.16 13.04 -8.37
C GLY A 18 21.51 12.92 -6.98
N ASP A 19 22.06 13.62 -5.98
CA ASP A 19 21.60 13.52 -4.59
C ASP A 19 20.24 14.17 -4.28
N ARG A 20 19.46 14.58 -5.29
CA ARG A 20 18.12 15.15 -5.09
C ARG A 20 17.00 14.10 -5.17
N PRO A 21 15.93 14.24 -4.37
CA PRO A 21 14.75 13.40 -4.53
C PRO A 21 14.16 13.52 -5.94
N LEU A 22 13.77 12.39 -6.53
CA LEU A 22 13.10 12.37 -7.83
C LEU A 22 11.77 13.11 -7.74
N LYS A 23 11.58 14.08 -8.64
CA LYS A 23 10.36 14.89 -8.67
C LYS A 23 9.19 14.02 -9.14
N PRO A 24 8.01 14.11 -8.51
CA PRO A 24 6.81 13.44 -8.98
C PRO A 24 6.43 13.84 -10.41
N GLN A 25 5.93 12.87 -11.18
CA GLN A 25 5.35 13.14 -12.49
C GLN A 25 4.00 13.85 -12.30
N VAL A 26 3.81 14.98 -12.99
CA VAL A 26 2.55 15.72 -12.97
C VAL A 26 1.57 15.09 -13.96
N GLY A 27 0.33 14.89 -13.53
CA GLY A 27 -0.77 14.40 -14.35
C GLY A 27 -2.10 14.99 -13.90
N ARG A 28 -3.18 14.57 -14.56
CA ARG A 28 -4.54 14.95 -14.19
C ARG A 28 -5.15 13.85 -13.33
N ASP A 29 -5.81 14.24 -12.23
CA ASP A 29 -6.57 13.31 -11.39
C ASP A 29 -7.56 12.50 -12.23
N LYS A 30 -7.63 11.20 -11.96
CA LYS A 30 -8.55 10.28 -12.62
C LYS A 30 -9.36 9.53 -11.58
N TRP A 31 -10.66 9.65 -11.75
CA TRP A 31 -11.65 8.94 -10.97
C TRP A 31 -12.50 8.14 -11.95
N ASP A 32 -11.93 7.04 -12.44
CA ASP A 32 -12.55 6.08 -13.35
C ASP A 32 -12.22 4.63 -12.94
N SER A 33 -12.73 3.64 -13.68
CA SER A 33 -12.54 2.22 -13.40
C SER A 33 -11.19 1.66 -13.88
N GLU A 34 -10.33 2.47 -14.52
CA GLU A 34 -9.02 2.06 -15.02
C GLU A 34 -7.87 2.51 -14.11
N HIS A 35 -8.12 3.39 -13.14
CA HIS A 35 -7.11 3.93 -12.23
C HIS A 35 -7.49 3.73 -10.75
N VAL A 36 -6.48 3.82 -9.88
CA VAL A 36 -6.68 3.80 -8.43
C VAL A 36 -7.48 5.02 -8.01
N ARG A 37 -8.54 4.81 -7.22
CA ARG A 37 -9.34 5.88 -6.60
C ARG A 37 -8.54 6.48 -5.44
N MET A 38 -7.85 7.58 -5.71
CA MET A 38 -6.96 8.22 -4.73
C MET A 38 -7.77 8.86 -3.59
N PRO A 39 -7.36 8.69 -2.31
CA PRO A 39 -8.11 9.26 -1.18
C PRO A 39 -8.16 10.80 -1.22
N CYS A 40 -7.15 11.44 -1.81
CA CYS A 40 -7.03 12.89 -1.99
C CYS A 40 -7.76 13.45 -3.23
N SER A 41 -8.45 12.62 -4.02
CA SER A 41 -9.25 13.12 -5.16
C SER A 41 -10.41 13.99 -4.67
N SER A 42 -10.72 15.07 -5.40
CA SER A 42 -11.89 15.91 -5.13
C SER A 42 -13.22 15.15 -5.25
N LYS A 43 -13.23 14.02 -5.95
CA LYS A 43 -14.40 13.13 -6.09
C LYS A 43 -14.52 12.10 -4.97
N SER A 44 -13.55 12.06 -4.04
CA SER A 44 -13.61 11.25 -2.82
C SER A 44 -14.54 11.93 -1.81
N LEU A 45 -15.84 11.72 -1.99
CA LEU A 45 -16.89 12.26 -1.12
C LEU A 45 -17.37 11.20 -0.13
N TYR A 46 -17.79 11.64 1.06
CA TYR A 46 -18.28 10.78 2.13
C TYR A 46 -19.57 11.35 2.74
N PRO A 47 -20.62 10.53 2.93
CA PRO A 47 -21.87 10.96 3.55
C PRO A 47 -21.67 11.15 5.06
N VAL A 48 -22.04 12.32 5.57
CA VAL A 48 -22.00 12.68 6.99
C VAL A 48 -23.39 13.15 7.40
N GLU A 49 -23.92 12.59 8.47
CA GLU A 49 -25.17 13.04 9.10
C GLU A 49 -24.87 14.23 10.01
N ASP A 50 -25.67 15.28 9.89
CA ASP A 50 -25.61 16.44 10.78
C ASP A 50 -26.43 16.23 12.06
N CYS A 51 -26.46 17.23 12.95
CA CYS A 51 -27.22 17.20 14.19
C CYS A 51 -28.74 17.11 14.00
N ASN A 52 -29.23 17.41 12.80
CA ASN A 52 -30.65 17.35 12.45
C ASN A 52 -31.01 16.03 11.74
N GLY A 53 -30.04 15.12 11.57
CA GLY A 53 -30.22 13.84 10.87
C GLY A 53 -30.17 13.96 9.34
N GLU A 54 -29.81 15.11 8.78
CA GLU A 54 -29.69 15.30 7.34
C GLU A 54 -28.31 14.84 6.85
N THR A 55 -28.29 14.08 5.75
CA THR A 55 -27.05 13.53 5.19
C THR A 55 -26.47 14.47 4.14
N HIS A 56 -25.27 15.00 4.40
CA HIS A 56 -24.53 15.86 3.48
C HIS A 56 -23.26 15.17 2.98
N LEU A 57 -22.85 15.46 1.74
CA LEU A 57 -21.59 14.96 1.18
C LEU A 57 -20.44 15.88 1.54
N LYS A 58 -19.49 15.38 2.31
CA LYS A 58 -18.24 16.09 2.64
C LYS A 58 -17.07 15.52 1.86
N LYS A 59 -16.06 16.35 1.55
CA LYS A 59 -14.81 15.84 0.99
C LYS A 59 -14.12 14.97 2.04
N ARG A 60 -13.92 13.70 1.70
CA ARG A 60 -13.32 12.72 2.59
C ARG A 60 -11.88 13.08 2.95
N TRP A 61 -11.14 13.64 2.00
CA TRP A 61 -9.76 14.07 2.26
C TRP A 61 -9.69 15.12 3.38
N GLU A 62 -10.58 16.12 3.40
CA GLU A 62 -10.61 17.13 4.47
C GLU A 62 -10.88 16.51 5.84
N MET A 63 -11.69 15.44 5.90
CA MET A 63 -11.90 14.67 7.13
C MET A 63 -10.63 13.91 7.56
N ILE A 64 -9.94 13.27 6.62
CA ILE A 64 -8.67 12.57 6.87
C ILE A 64 -7.62 13.55 7.37
N GLU A 65 -7.47 14.71 6.72
CA GLU A 65 -6.54 15.75 7.15
C GLU A 65 -6.83 16.24 8.57
N CYS A 66 -8.11 16.48 8.89
CA CYS A 66 -8.51 16.92 10.23
C CYS A 66 -8.21 15.86 11.31
N ALA A 67 -8.39 14.57 10.99
CA ALA A 67 -8.12 13.47 11.91
C ALA A 67 -6.61 13.26 12.13
N LEU A 68 -5.81 13.22 11.06
CA LEU A 68 -4.38 12.89 11.12
C LEU A 68 -3.49 14.07 11.51
N ARG A 69 -3.97 15.32 11.46
CA ARG A 69 -3.25 16.49 12.00
C ARG A 69 -3.35 16.62 13.52
N ARG A 70 -4.30 15.92 14.15
CA ARG A 70 -4.43 15.93 15.62
C ARG A 70 -3.39 14.99 16.23
N PRO A 71 -2.82 15.33 17.39
CA PRO A 71 -1.98 14.40 18.13
C PRO A 71 -2.74 13.11 18.46
N ILE A 72 -2.09 11.97 18.22
CA ILE A 72 -2.61 10.63 18.54
C ILE A 72 -1.62 10.00 19.52
N CYS A 73 -2.03 9.86 20.77
CA CYS A 73 -1.14 9.48 21.87
C CYS A 73 -1.21 8.00 22.25
N ASN A 74 -2.19 7.24 21.75
CA ASN A 74 -2.38 5.83 22.08
C ASN A 74 -3.19 5.08 21.02
N SER A 75 -3.28 3.76 21.19
CA SER A 75 -3.96 2.84 20.27
C SER A 75 -5.46 3.14 20.12
N THR A 76 -6.14 3.58 21.17
CA THR A 76 -7.56 3.98 21.15
C THR A 76 -7.77 5.24 20.30
N GLN A 77 -6.96 6.28 20.51
CA GLN A 77 -7.03 7.50 19.71
C GLN A 77 -6.71 7.24 18.24
N LEU A 78 -5.81 6.28 17.94
CA LEU A 78 -5.52 5.86 16.57
C LEU A 78 -6.73 5.18 15.92
N ALA A 79 -7.39 4.27 16.64
CA ALA A 79 -8.63 3.63 16.17
C ALA A 79 -9.74 4.68 15.92
N ASP A 80 -9.93 5.61 16.86
CA ASP A 80 -10.92 6.68 16.75
C ASP A 80 -10.66 7.61 15.56
N ALA A 81 -9.39 7.97 15.32
CA ALA A 81 -8.99 8.74 14.16
C ALA A 81 -9.34 8.01 12.86
N ILE A 82 -9.03 6.72 12.75
CA ILE A 82 -9.35 5.90 11.56
C ILE A 82 -10.86 5.79 11.34
N LEU A 83 -11.63 5.61 12.42
CA LEU A 83 -13.09 5.48 12.37
C LEU A 83 -13.81 6.81 12.08
N SER A 84 -13.20 7.96 12.37
CA SER A 84 -13.80 9.28 12.12
C SER A 84 -14.18 9.52 10.65
N TYR A 85 -13.40 8.98 9.71
CA TYR A 85 -13.64 9.05 8.26
C TYR A 85 -14.04 7.70 7.65
N ASN A 86 -14.34 6.71 8.50
CA ASN A 86 -14.89 5.39 8.16
C ASN A 86 -16.12 5.09 9.03
N THR A 87 -17.00 6.07 9.24
CA THR A 87 -18.13 6.00 10.19
C THR A 87 -19.04 4.78 10.03
N LYS A 88 -19.24 4.28 8.80
CA LYS A 88 -20.05 3.08 8.52
C LYS A 88 -19.48 1.81 9.14
N PHE A 89 -18.21 1.81 9.52
CA PHE A 89 -17.50 0.67 10.08
C PHE A 89 -17.29 0.79 11.58
N LYS A 90 -17.78 1.85 12.25
CA LYS A 90 -17.61 2.05 13.72
C LYS A 90 -18.11 0.88 14.56
N THR A 91 -19.17 0.22 14.13
CA THR A 91 -19.76 -0.94 14.84
C THR A 91 -19.23 -2.28 14.34
N ILE A 92 -18.45 -2.27 13.26
CA ILE A 92 -17.98 -3.48 12.56
C ILE A 92 -16.51 -3.72 12.89
N TRP A 93 -15.67 -2.72 12.68
CA TRP A 93 -14.23 -2.84 12.87
C TRP A 93 -13.88 -2.85 14.34
N ARG A 94 -13.19 -3.91 14.74
CA ARG A 94 -12.52 -4.01 16.02
C ARG A 94 -11.03 -3.75 15.80
N PHE A 95 -10.35 -3.24 16.80
CA PHE A 95 -8.92 -2.93 16.75
C PHE A 95 -8.15 -3.78 17.78
N CYS A 96 -8.62 -5.02 18.01
CA CYS A 96 -8.11 -5.90 19.05
C CYS A 96 -6.59 -6.11 18.94
N ALA A 97 -6.09 -6.54 17.78
CA ALA A 97 -4.65 -6.75 17.59
C ALA A 97 -3.83 -5.46 17.77
N LEU A 98 -4.38 -4.30 17.36
CA LEU A 98 -3.72 -3.02 17.55
C LEU A 98 -3.59 -2.67 19.04
N HIS A 99 -4.65 -2.87 19.82
CA HIS A 99 -4.63 -2.61 21.25
C HIS A 99 -3.71 -3.60 21.98
N THR A 100 -3.81 -4.89 21.68
CA THR A 100 -2.94 -5.92 22.28
C THR A 100 -1.47 -5.62 22.01
N LEU A 101 -1.10 -5.23 20.78
CA LEU A 101 0.29 -4.88 20.46
C LEU A 101 0.81 -3.75 21.36
N PHE A 102 0.12 -2.61 21.39
CA PHE A 102 0.64 -1.40 22.03
C PHE A 102 0.45 -1.36 23.55
N ASN A 103 -0.50 -2.13 24.09
CA ASN A 103 -0.85 -2.10 25.51
C ASN A 103 -0.31 -3.31 26.28
N GLU A 104 -0.13 -4.46 25.62
CA GLU A 104 0.23 -5.72 26.29
C GLU A 104 1.57 -6.31 25.83
N HIS A 105 1.97 -6.06 24.58
CA HIS A 105 3.10 -6.77 23.98
C HIS A 105 4.36 -5.89 23.80
N LEU A 106 4.21 -4.60 23.51
CA LEU A 106 5.32 -3.66 23.43
C LEU A 106 5.60 -3.03 24.79
N ASP A 107 6.87 -2.82 25.07
CA ASP A 107 7.36 -2.10 26.24
C ASP A 107 6.84 -0.65 26.23
N GLU A 108 6.68 -0.05 27.41
CA GLU A 108 6.15 1.32 27.54
C GLU A 108 6.96 2.34 26.73
N GLU A 109 8.29 2.23 26.74
CA GLU A 109 9.19 3.10 25.98
C GLU A 109 9.00 2.96 24.46
N GLU A 110 8.85 1.72 23.97
CA GLU A 110 8.65 1.46 22.54
C GLU A 110 7.30 1.98 22.05
N SER A 111 6.25 1.73 22.85
CA SER A 111 4.89 2.22 22.58
C SER A 111 4.86 3.75 22.58
N GLN A 112 5.47 4.39 23.58
CA GLN A 112 5.58 5.84 23.65
C GLN A 112 6.37 6.41 22.46
N TYR A 113 7.50 5.80 22.11
CA TYR A 113 8.30 6.22 20.95
C TYR A 113 7.49 6.11 19.64
N PHE A 114 6.68 5.07 19.49
CA PHE A 114 5.81 4.93 18.32
C PHE A 114 4.83 6.10 18.22
N PHE A 115 4.05 6.39 19.27
CA PHE A 115 3.02 7.45 19.22
C PHE A 115 3.61 8.88 19.19
N THR A 116 4.77 9.10 19.79
CA THR A 116 5.38 10.44 19.86
C THR A 116 6.28 10.78 18.68
N VAL A 117 6.93 9.78 18.07
CA VAL A 117 7.92 10.00 16.99
C VAL A 117 7.48 9.36 15.69
N THR A 118 7.18 8.05 15.70
CA THR A 118 6.98 7.30 14.46
C THR A 118 5.63 7.63 13.80
N LEU A 119 4.53 7.54 14.55
CA LEU A 119 3.17 7.74 14.05
C LEU A 119 2.94 9.14 13.47
N PRO A 120 3.42 10.25 14.08
CA PRO A 120 3.32 11.58 13.47
C PRO A 120 4.02 11.68 12.11
N GLU A 121 5.19 11.04 11.96
CA GLU A 121 5.88 11.02 10.66
C GLU A 121 5.16 10.13 9.63
N ILE A 122 4.53 9.02 10.06
CA ILE A 122 3.64 8.23 9.17
C ILE A 122 2.44 9.10 8.72
N ALA A 123 1.83 9.85 9.64
CA ALA A 123 0.71 10.75 9.34
C ALA A 123 1.12 11.84 8.34
N LYS A 124 2.26 12.49 8.57
CA LYS A 124 2.83 13.46 7.63
C LYS A 124 3.08 12.85 6.25
N LEU A 125 3.68 11.66 6.19
CA LEU A 125 3.91 10.93 4.95
C LEU A 125 2.61 10.56 4.23
N ALA A 126 1.55 10.23 4.97
CA ALA A 126 0.22 9.98 4.41
C ALA A 126 -0.41 11.28 3.86
N LEU A 127 -0.29 12.39 4.59
CA LEU A 127 -0.84 13.70 4.19
C LEU A 127 -0.07 14.37 3.04
N ASP A 128 1.19 13.99 2.82
CA ASP A 128 1.99 14.42 1.68
C ASP A 128 1.67 13.67 0.37
N LEU A 129 0.75 12.69 0.41
CA LEU A 129 0.30 11.93 -0.77
C LEU A 129 -0.02 12.79 -2.02
N PRO A 130 -0.85 13.86 -1.97
CA PRO A 130 -1.10 14.70 -3.13
C PRO A 130 0.13 15.43 -3.67
N LYS A 131 1.17 15.64 -2.83
CA LYS A 131 2.44 16.21 -3.28
C LYS A 131 3.32 15.16 -3.94
N LEU A 132 3.32 13.93 -3.40
CA LEU A 132 4.19 12.83 -3.85
C LEU A 132 3.64 12.09 -5.07
N ILE A 133 2.31 12.01 -5.23
CA ILE A 133 1.65 11.31 -6.33
C ILE A 133 0.71 12.29 -7.03
N GLN A 134 1.24 12.88 -8.09
CA GLN A 134 0.54 13.90 -8.89
C GLN A 134 0.01 13.36 -10.22
N ALA A 135 0.27 12.08 -10.51
CA ALA A 135 -0.21 11.39 -11.70
C ALA A 135 -1.03 10.14 -11.30
N PRO A 136 -2.06 9.79 -12.07
CA PRO A 136 -2.95 8.69 -11.73
C PRO A 136 -2.23 7.35 -11.87
N ILE A 137 -2.48 6.44 -10.92
CA ILE A 137 -1.91 5.08 -10.92
C ILE A 137 -2.87 4.16 -11.70
N PRO A 138 -2.49 3.61 -12.86
CA PRO A 138 -3.35 2.69 -13.59
C PRO A 138 -3.48 1.37 -12.85
N LEU A 139 -4.63 0.72 -12.99
CA LEU A 139 -4.87 -0.62 -12.47
C LEU A 139 -4.26 -1.66 -13.41
N LEU A 140 -3.43 -2.55 -12.88
CA LEU A 140 -2.87 -3.70 -13.61
C LEU A 140 -3.94 -4.80 -13.76
N LYS A 141 -4.84 -4.62 -14.72
CA LYS A 141 -5.97 -5.52 -15.01
C LYS A 141 -5.53 -6.84 -15.66
N GLN A 142 -6.38 -7.85 -15.55
CA GLN A 142 -6.21 -9.13 -16.24
C GLN A 142 -5.99 -8.91 -17.74
N GLU A 143 -5.17 -9.79 -18.34
CA GLU A 143 -4.82 -9.80 -19.77
C GLU A 143 -4.07 -8.55 -20.30
N LYS A 144 -3.79 -7.55 -19.46
CA LYS A 144 -3.00 -6.38 -19.84
C LYS A 144 -1.53 -6.56 -19.47
N ASN A 145 -0.66 -6.36 -20.47
CA ASN A 145 0.78 -6.23 -20.28
C ASN A 145 1.10 -4.75 -19.97
N HIS A 146 1.40 -4.44 -18.70
CA HIS A 146 1.69 -3.06 -18.30
C HIS A 146 2.63 -3.02 -17.11
N SER A 147 3.49 -2.00 -17.07
CA SER A 147 4.46 -1.77 -16.00
C SER A 147 4.23 -0.42 -15.34
N ILE A 148 4.49 -0.33 -14.03
CA ILE A 148 4.38 0.90 -13.25
C ILE A 148 5.67 1.07 -12.43
N SER A 149 6.36 2.19 -12.61
CA SER A 149 7.52 2.54 -11.78
C SER A 149 7.17 3.67 -10.82
N LEU A 150 7.45 3.44 -9.54
CA LEU A 150 7.29 4.40 -8.45
C LEU A 150 8.59 4.51 -7.67
N THR A 151 8.84 5.67 -7.08
CA THR A 151 9.89 5.81 -6.06
C THR A 151 9.49 5.10 -4.77
N GLN A 152 10.47 4.62 -3.99
CA GLN A 152 10.21 4.04 -2.68
C GLN A 152 9.48 5.01 -1.74
N LEU A 153 9.74 6.31 -1.84
CA LEU A 153 9.05 7.34 -1.07
C LEU A 153 7.55 7.44 -1.43
N GLN A 154 7.21 7.36 -2.72
CA GLN A 154 5.81 7.31 -3.16
C GLN A 154 5.10 6.06 -2.63
N ILE A 155 5.78 4.91 -2.63
CA ILE A 155 5.24 3.67 -2.09
C ILE A 155 5.03 3.79 -0.58
N ALA A 156 5.99 4.35 0.14
CA ALA A 156 5.87 4.57 1.58
C ALA A 156 4.66 5.45 1.92
N SER A 157 4.38 6.49 1.12
CA SER A 157 3.17 7.31 1.25
C SER A 157 1.86 6.56 0.94
N LEU A 158 1.86 5.69 -0.08
CA LEU A 158 0.71 4.81 -0.35
C LEU A 158 0.47 3.82 0.80
N LEU A 159 1.52 3.24 1.36
CA LEU A 159 1.44 2.32 2.49
C LEU A 159 1.01 3.04 3.77
N ALA A 160 1.46 4.28 4.01
CA ALA A 160 0.98 5.10 5.13
C ALA A 160 -0.54 5.36 5.01
N ASN A 161 -1.02 5.62 3.79
CA ASN A 161 -2.45 5.76 3.53
C ASN A 161 -3.23 4.45 3.71
N ALA A 162 -2.62 3.30 3.42
CA ALA A 162 -3.17 1.97 3.68
C ALA A 162 -3.24 1.63 5.18
N PHE A 163 -2.19 2.00 5.93
CA PHE A 163 -2.13 1.90 7.39
C PHE A 163 -3.28 2.68 8.05
N PHE A 164 -3.49 3.93 7.63
CA PHE A 164 -4.63 4.73 8.10
C PHE A 164 -5.98 4.37 7.45
N CYS A 165 -6.07 3.30 6.66
CA CYS A 165 -7.31 2.83 6.02
C CYS A 165 -8.05 3.91 5.21
N THR A 166 -7.31 4.73 4.46
CA THR A 166 -7.85 5.91 3.75
C THR A 166 -8.42 5.59 2.37
N PHE A 167 -8.00 4.48 1.74
CA PHE A 167 -8.39 4.19 0.35
C PHE A 167 -9.90 3.96 0.25
N PRO A 168 -10.63 4.77 -0.55
CA PRO A 168 -12.06 4.66 -0.70
C PRO A 168 -12.44 3.43 -1.53
N ARG A 169 -13.64 2.88 -1.30
CA ARG A 169 -14.21 1.73 -2.03
C ARG A 169 -13.43 0.41 -1.88
N ARG A 170 -12.50 0.32 -0.92
CA ARG A 170 -11.66 -0.86 -0.66
C ARG A 170 -12.01 -1.64 0.62
N ASN A 171 -13.10 -1.27 1.28
CA ASN A 171 -13.48 -1.82 2.61
C ASN A 171 -14.71 -2.75 2.55
N THR A 172 -15.15 -3.16 1.36
CA THR A 172 -16.32 -4.02 1.19
C THR A 172 -15.95 -5.33 0.53
N SER A 173 -16.36 -6.44 1.14
CA SER A 173 -16.17 -7.79 0.60
C SER A 173 -17.33 -8.24 -0.30
N LYS A 174 -18.22 -7.32 -0.70
CA LYS A 174 -19.36 -7.65 -1.57
C LYS A 174 -18.84 -8.05 -2.96
N ARG A 175 -19.32 -9.19 -3.45
CA ARG A 175 -18.92 -9.76 -4.77
C ARG A 175 -19.14 -8.82 -5.95
N ASN A 176 -20.15 -7.95 -5.87
CA ASN A 176 -20.50 -6.99 -6.93
C ASN A 176 -19.79 -5.63 -6.76
N SER A 177 -18.80 -5.53 -5.86
CA SER A 177 -18.05 -4.29 -5.66
C SER A 177 -17.02 -4.07 -6.76
N GLU A 178 -16.73 -2.80 -7.05
CA GLU A 178 -15.78 -2.35 -8.09
C GLU A 178 -14.39 -3.01 -7.97
N TYR A 179 -13.98 -3.32 -6.74
CA TYR A 179 -12.66 -3.89 -6.42
C TYR A 179 -12.71 -5.34 -5.94
N ALA A 180 -13.82 -6.07 -6.16
CA ALA A 180 -13.96 -7.45 -5.69
C ALA A 180 -12.89 -8.42 -6.22
N SER A 181 -12.32 -8.13 -7.39
CA SER A 181 -11.24 -8.92 -8.01
C SER A 181 -9.83 -8.45 -7.62
N TYR A 182 -9.72 -7.50 -6.71
CA TYR A 182 -8.44 -6.96 -6.21
C TYR A 182 -8.24 -7.36 -4.74
N PRO A 183 -6.98 -7.56 -4.30
CA PRO A 183 -6.67 -7.83 -2.91
C PRO A 183 -7.04 -6.63 -2.01
N ASN A 184 -7.19 -6.87 -0.71
CA ASN A 184 -7.36 -5.79 0.25
C ASN A 184 -6.08 -4.96 0.36
N ILE A 185 -6.22 -3.64 0.46
CA ILE A 185 -5.07 -2.72 0.64
C ILE A 185 -5.04 -2.09 2.02
N ASN A 186 -6.21 -1.73 2.56
CA ASN A 186 -6.31 -1.11 3.87
C ASN A 186 -6.04 -2.15 4.96
N PHE A 187 -5.37 -1.74 6.03
CA PHE A 187 -4.92 -2.66 7.09
C PHE A 187 -6.03 -2.98 8.11
N SER A 188 -7.29 -2.67 7.80
CA SER A 188 -8.42 -2.88 8.72
C SER A 188 -8.55 -4.33 9.16
N THR A 189 -8.33 -5.28 8.25
CA THR A 189 -8.38 -6.71 8.59
C THR A 189 -7.25 -7.13 9.54
N LEU A 190 -6.08 -6.50 9.42
CA LEU A 190 -4.94 -6.75 10.30
C LEU A 190 -5.21 -6.26 11.73
N TYR A 191 -5.91 -5.13 11.87
CA TYR A 191 -6.31 -4.58 13.17
C TYR A 191 -7.46 -5.36 13.82
N GLU A 192 -8.36 -5.93 13.01
CA GLU A 192 -9.55 -6.66 13.46
C GLU A 192 -9.23 -8.08 13.96
N CYS A 193 -8.17 -8.69 13.46
CA CYS A 193 -7.75 -10.02 13.89
C CYS A 193 -7.66 -10.13 15.42
N ALA A 194 -7.92 -11.33 15.92
CA ALA A 194 -7.52 -11.68 17.28
C ALA A 194 -6.02 -11.38 17.43
N GLY A 195 -5.62 -10.88 18.60
CA GLY A 195 -4.22 -10.54 18.92
C GLY A 195 -3.32 -11.77 19.05
N ASN A 196 -3.37 -12.67 18.07
CA ASN A 196 -2.52 -13.83 17.94
C ASN A 196 -1.09 -13.38 17.65
N ASP A 197 -0.11 -14.14 18.12
CA ASP A 197 1.32 -13.81 17.98
C ASP A 197 1.73 -13.55 16.52
N ASP A 198 1.21 -14.31 15.55
CA ASP A 198 1.54 -14.13 14.14
C ASP A 198 1.09 -12.77 13.59
N VAL A 199 -0.02 -12.24 14.09
CA VAL A 199 -0.56 -10.92 13.71
C VAL A 199 0.23 -9.82 14.38
N LEU A 200 0.60 -10.00 15.65
CA LEU A 200 1.42 -9.04 16.38
C LEU A 200 2.81 -8.89 15.73
N GLU A 201 3.46 -9.97 15.34
CA GLU A 201 4.74 -9.93 14.63
C GLU A 201 4.64 -9.27 13.25
N LYS A 202 3.53 -9.47 12.52
CA LYS A 202 3.26 -8.73 11.27
C LYS A 202 3.16 -7.23 11.53
N LEU A 203 2.46 -6.81 12.58
CA LEU A 203 2.33 -5.40 12.95
C LEU A 203 3.69 -4.80 13.37
N LYS A 204 4.50 -5.53 14.14
CA LYS A 204 5.87 -5.12 14.48
C LYS A 204 6.72 -4.89 13.24
N CYS A 205 6.69 -5.83 12.29
CA CYS A 205 7.39 -5.70 11.01
C CYS A 205 6.97 -4.42 10.25
N ILE A 206 5.67 -4.13 10.21
CA ILE A 206 5.12 -2.91 9.57
C ILE A 206 5.58 -1.64 10.31
N CYS A 207 5.51 -1.63 11.65
CA CYS A 207 5.96 -0.49 12.45
C CYS A 207 7.46 -0.24 12.26
N HIS A 208 8.26 -1.31 12.22
CA HIS A 208 9.69 -1.24 11.95
C HIS A 208 9.99 -0.73 10.53
N TYR A 209 9.25 -1.17 9.51
CA TYR A 209 9.33 -0.60 8.16
C TYR A 209 9.10 0.91 8.18
N PHE A 210 8.03 1.39 8.81
CA PHE A 210 7.72 2.81 8.90
C PHE A 210 8.79 3.59 9.66
N ARG A 211 9.27 3.07 10.79
CA ARG A 211 10.40 3.65 11.53
C ARG A 211 11.61 3.87 10.63
N ARG A 212 11.97 2.88 9.80
CA ARG A 212 13.11 2.99 8.87
C ARG A 212 12.90 4.05 7.80
N VAL A 213 11.75 4.04 7.10
CA VAL A 213 11.51 4.98 5.99
C VAL A 213 11.28 6.41 6.46
N CYS A 214 10.73 6.61 7.66
CA CYS A 214 10.57 7.93 8.27
C CYS A 214 11.90 8.48 8.81
N THR A 215 12.80 7.61 9.31
CA THR A 215 14.14 8.03 9.77
C THR A 215 15.05 8.42 8.62
N LYS A 216 15.05 7.62 7.54
CA LYS A 216 15.85 7.86 6.34
C LYS A 216 15.01 7.63 5.10
N ALA A 217 14.65 8.74 4.44
CA ALA A 217 13.83 8.69 3.24
C ALA A 217 14.47 7.80 2.16
N PRO A 218 13.75 6.76 1.69
CA PRO A 218 14.30 5.83 0.72
C PRO A 218 14.35 6.47 -0.68
N ARG A 219 15.40 6.15 -1.45
CA ARG A 219 15.72 6.81 -2.73
C ARG A 219 15.58 5.92 -3.96
N GLY A 220 15.39 4.62 -3.77
CA GLY A 220 15.27 3.66 -4.85
C GLY A 220 13.96 3.78 -5.61
N VAL A 221 13.87 3.02 -6.70
CA VAL A 221 12.68 2.91 -7.54
C VAL A 221 12.28 1.43 -7.59
N LEU A 222 10.98 1.17 -7.52
CA LEU A 222 10.41 -0.15 -7.76
C LEU A 222 9.57 -0.11 -9.03
N THR A 223 9.63 -1.20 -9.79
CA THR A 223 8.83 -1.40 -11.00
C THR A 223 7.97 -2.64 -10.85
N PHE A 224 6.66 -2.46 -10.90
CA PHE A 224 5.67 -3.54 -10.88
C PHE A 224 5.25 -3.84 -12.31
N SER A 225 5.47 -5.07 -12.79
CA SER A 225 5.14 -5.46 -14.16
C SER A 225 4.14 -6.59 -14.16
N ARG A 226 2.94 -6.36 -14.74
CA ARG A 226 2.01 -7.45 -15.03
C ARG A 226 2.29 -7.98 -16.42
N ARG A 227 2.53 -9.29 -16.53
CA ARG A 227 2.71 -9.99 -17.80
C ARG A 227 1.56 -10.95 -18.02
N GLY A 228 0.78 -10.73 -19.08
CA GLY A 228 -0.20 -11.67 -19.59
C GLY A 228 0.41 -12.41 -20.78
N ALA A 229 0.62 -13.71 -20.63
CA ALA A 229 1.02 -14.58 -21.74
C ALA A 229 -0.23 -14.97 -22.54
N GLU A 230 -0.16 -14.91 -23.86
CA GLU A 230 -1.23 -15.46 -24.70
C GLU A 230 -1.20 -16.99 -24.61
N ALA A 231 -2.36 -17.63 -24.39
CA ALA A 231 -2.45 -19.09 -24.27
C ALA A 231 -1.88 -19.85 -25.49
N ARG A 232 -1.95 -19.23 -26.68
CA ARG A 232 -1.41 -19.73 -27.95
C ARG A 232 0.10 -19.53 -28.13
N ALA A 233 0.75 -18.73 -27.28
CA ALA A 233 2.19 -18.53 -27.25
C ALA A 233 2.90 -19.49 -26.28
N GLY A 234 2.17 -20.45 -25.71
CA GLY A 234 2.73 -21.48 -24.83
C GLY A 234 3.80 -22.31 -25.56
N ALA A 235 4.85 -22.69 -24.82
CA ALA A 235 5.90 -23.55 -25.34
C ALA A 235 5.29 -24.86 -25.86
N ARG A 236 5.70 -25.29 -27.06
CA ARG A 236 5.34 -26.61 -27.60
C ARG A 236 6.17 -27.67 -26.89
N TRP A 237 5.82 -28.00 -25.65
CA TRP A 237 6.59 -28.89 -24.78
C TRP A 237 6.98 -30.23 -25.44
N LEU A 238 6.06 -30.81 -26.21
CA LEU A 238 6.26 -32.06 -26.97
C LEU A 238 7.33 -31.96 -28.08
N HIS A 239 7.65 -30.76 -28.53
CA HIS A 239 8.62 -30.49 -29.61
C HIS A 239 9.78 -29.60 -29.13
N CYS A 240 9.99 -29.54 -27.81
CA CYS A 240 11.04 -28.73 -27.23
C CYS A 240 12.33 -29.56 -27.13
N ASP A 241 13.29 -29.31 -28.02
CA ASP A 241 14.58 -30.03 -28.05
C ASP A 241 15.67 -29.33 -27.20
N VAL A 242 15.28 -28.40 -26.31
CA VAL A 242 16.22 -27.66 -25.46
C VAL A 242 16.79 -28.58 -24.38
N SER A 243 18.11 -28.77 -24.37
CA SER A 243 18.79 -29.63 -23.39
C SER A 243 18.77 -29.03 -21.98
N LEU A 244 18.34 -29.84 -21.00
CA LEU A 244 18.35 -29.49 -19.58
C LEU A 244 19.76 -29.24 -19.04
N CYS A 245 20.78 -29.90 -19.62
CA CYS A 245 22.17 -29.77 -19.21
C CYS A 245 22.78 -28.39 -19.52
N SER A 246 22.07 -27.54 -20.26
CA SER A 246 22.50 -26.16 -20.55
C SER A 246 22.30 -25.20 -19.37
N LEU A 247 21.53 -25.61 -18.34
CA LEU A 247 21.24 -24.79 -17.18
C LEU A 247 22.09 -25.26 -15.98
N PRO A 248 22.91 -24.38 -15.37
CA PRO A 248 23.61 -24.72 -14.15
C PRO A 248 22.61 -24.94 -13.02
N LEU A 249 22.51 -26.17 -12.51
CA LEU A 249 21.65 -26.53 -11.38
C LEU A 249 22.47 -26.48 -10.09
N HIS A 250 22.05 -25.63 -9.17
CA HIS A 250 22.58 -25.55 -7.81
C HIS A 250 21.46 -25.89 -6.82
N VAL A 251 21.74 -26.78 -5.87
CA VAL A 251 20.80 -27.21 -4.83
C VAL A 251 21.48 -27.02 -3.48
N ASP A 252 20.88 -26.16 -2.66
CA ASP A 252 21.32 -25.89 -1.29
C ASP A 252 20.16 -26.17 -0.32
N PRO A 253 20.29 -27.13 0.61
CA PRO A 253 19.25 -27.44 1.59
C PRO A 253 19.20 -26.45 2.77
N THR A 254 20.17 -25.53 2.87
CA THR A 254 20.33 -24.63 4.03
C THR A 254 19.96 -23.18 3.73
N GLY A 255 20.25 -22.69 2.54
CA GLY A 255 19.91 -21.32 2.13
C GLY A 255 18.42 -21.11 1.85
N THR A 256 17.98 -19.87 1.99
CA THR A 256 16.63 -19.44 1.61
C THR A 256 16.65 -18.65 0.29
N ILE A 257 15.47 -18.36 -0.27
CA ILE A 257 15.35 -17.68 -1.58
C ILE A 257 15.84 -16.23 -1.47
N GLU A 258 15.55 -15.57 -0.34
CA GLU A 258 15.91 -14.18 -0.09
C GLU A 258 17.44 -13.96 0.04
N ASP A 259 18.19 -14.98 0.45
CA ASP A 259 19.65 -14.97 0.56
C ASP A 259 20.34 -15.04 -0.81
N ALA A 260 19.64 -15.51 -1.84
CA ALA A 260 20.17 -15.65 -3.20
C ALA A 260 20.19 -14.30 -3.95
N HIS A 261 21.13 -13.43 -3.58
CA HIS A 261 21.27 -12.10 -4.15
C HIS A 261 21.62 -12.10 -5.65
N GLY A 262 21.00 -11.21 -6.42
CA GLY A 262 21.29 -11.03 -7.85
C GLY A 262 20.63 -12.04 -8.79
N LEU A 263 19.89 -13.02 -8.25
CA LEU A 263 19.10 -13.97 -9.03
C LEU A 263 17.63 -13.53 -9.13
N ILE A 264 16.89 -14.15 -10.06
CA ILE A 264 15.43 -14.04 -10.09
C ILE A 264 14.88 -14.86 -8.94
N GLN A 265 14.37 -14.17 -7.92
CA GLN A 265 13.76 -14.78 -6.75
C GLN A 265 12.28 -15.10 -7.02
N LEU A 266 11.88 -16.33 -6.70
CA LEU A 266 10.49 -16.78 -6.88
C LEU A 266 9.69 -16.52 -5.60
N ASP A 267 8.45 -16.06 -5.76
CA ASP A 267 7.46 -15.95 -4.70
C ASP A 267 6.39 -17.01 -4.89
N PHE A 268 6.05 -17.74 -3.82
CA PHE A 268 4.99 -18.74 -3.81
C PHE A 268 3.63 -18.07 -3.65
N ALA A 269 3.22 -17.34 -4.69
CA ALA A 269 2.09 -16.44 -4.67
C ALA A 269 0.72 -17.17 -4.72
N ASN A 270 -0.25 -16.61 -3.99
CA ASN A 270 -1.68 -16.87 -4.25
C ASN A 270 -2.11 -16.19 -5.57
N LYS A 271 -3.15 -16.71 -6.23
CA LYS A 271 -3.81 -16.11 -7.40
C LYS A 271 -4.11 -14.62 -7.19
N SER A 272 -4.56 -14.28 -5.99
CA SER A 272 -4.57 -12.90 -5.50
C SER A 272 -3.26 -12.69 -4.75
N VAL A 273 -2.36 -11.93 -5.35
CA VAL A 273 -0.99 -11.73 -4.83
C VAL A 273 -1.05 -11.30 -3.36
N HIS A 274 -0.48 -12.14 -2.48
CA HIS A 274 -0.40 -11.99 -1.02
C HIS A 274 -1.72 -11.86 -0.23
N THR A 275 -2.81 -12.52 -0.66
CA THR A 275 -4.02 -12.72 0.16
C THR A 275 -4.16 -14.13 0.69
#